data_AF-A0A7C3X8Y2-F1
#
_entry.id   AF-A0A7C3X8Y2-F1
#
_cell.length_a   1.000
_cell.length_b   1.000
_cell.length_c   1.000
_cell.angle_alpha   90.00
_cell.angle_beta   90.00
_cell.angle_gamma   90.00
#
_symmetry.space_group_name_H-M   'P 1'
#
loop_
_entity.id
_entity.type
_entity.pdbx_description
1 polymer ?
#
loop_
_entity_poly.entity_id
_entity_poly.type
_entity_poly.pdbx_seq_one_letter_code
_entity_poly.pdbx_strand_id
1 'polypeptide(L)'
;MESKRNPYYLPLAHRFRAPVKDAPASTRRQREFVTLSEIMNAPVVTLRDDDMVGEAAKKMSAHRIGSIIILNGSHKPVGILTERDIVTRCVAQGRDPWKTKIEEIMSHPLISADEGTDARKAFDLMRLRKIRRLGVTRDDKLVGIVSERDLLEAMPGIYEVMVEKAKIENVEPTTNYYDGFCDECGQWSDRLREIDGRMYCEDCRADAGL
;
A
#
# COMPACT_ATOMS: atom_id res chain seq x y z
N MET A 1 -25.95 0.71 28.93
CA MET A 1 -25.05 -0.37 28.49
C MET A 1 -23.71 0.26 28.16
N GLU A 2 -22.73 0.04 29.02
CA GLU A 2 -21.42 0.69 28.99
C GLU A 2 -20.61 0.30 27.74
N SER A 3 -20.29 1.32 26.94
CA SER A 3 -19.34 1.22 25.83
C SER A 3 -17.93 1.01 26.41
N LYS A 4 -17.41 -0.21 26.26
CA LYS A 4 -16.01 -0.53 26.54
C LYS A 4 -15.13 0.30 25.60
N ARG A 5 -14.49 1.34 26.15
CA ARG A 5 -13.54 2.20 25.43
C ARG A 5 -12.40 1.32 24.91
N ASN A 6 -12.22 1.31 23.60
CA ASN A 6 -11.07 0.71 22.94
C ASN A 6 -9.80 1.52 23.32
N PRO A 7 -8.76 0.90 23.91
CA PRO A 7 -7.58 1.60 24.42
C PRO A 7 -6.71 2.31 23.36
N TYR A 8 -7.03 2.16 22.07
CA TYR A 8 -6.34 2.85 20.96
C TYR A 8 -7.00 4.19 20.54
N TYR A 9 -8.07 4.61 21.21
CA TYR A 9 -8.71 5.90 20.96
C TYR A 9 -8.02 7.02 21.75
N LEU A 10 -7.18 7.82 21.07
CA LEU A 10 -6.67 9.10 21.59
C LEU A 10 -7.33 10.26 20.80
N PRO A 11 -7.77 11.35 21.48
CA PRO A 11 -8.42 12.48 20.83
C PRO A 11 -7.54 13.17 19.78
N LEU A 12 -8.19 13.65 18.72
CA LEU A 12 -7.65 14.24 17.48
C LEU A 12 -6.77 15.50 17.64
N ALA A 13 -6.46 15.96 18.85
CA ALA A 13 -5.83 17.26 19.08
C ALA A 13 -4.32 17.22 19.39
N HIS A 14 -3.71 16.04 19.54
CA HIS A 14 -2.28 15.95 19.88
C HIS A 14 -1.58 14.82 19.14
N ARG A 15 -1.23 14.99 17.86
CA ARG A 15 -0.24 14.11 17.20
C ARG A 15 0.35 14.62 15.87
N PHE A 16 0.52 15.93 15.71
CA PHE A 16 1.58 16.42 14.83
C PHE A 16 2.91 16.29 15.58
N ARG A 17 3.58 15.15 15.43
CA ARG A 17 5.03 15.12 15.61
C ARG A 17 5.61 15.78 14.36
N ALA A 18 6.50 16.74 14.54
CA ALA A 18 7.01 17.58 13.47
C ALA A 18 7.44 16.75 12.25
N PRO A 19 7.10 17.16 11.01
CA PRO A 19 7.60 16.50 9.82
C PRO A 19 9.12 16.57 9.80
N VAL A 20 9.77 15.59 9.19
CA VAL A 20 11.23 15.49 8.94
C VAL A 20 11.80 16.72 8.16
N LYS A 21 10.97 17.72 7.84
CA LYS A 21 11.25 18.93 7.08
C LYS A 21 12.20 19.92 7.76
N ASP A 22 12.43 19.79 9.08
CA ASP A 22 13.25 20.74 9.85
C ASP A 22 14.72 20.28 10.05
N ALA A 23 15.15 19.18 9.42
CA ALA A 23 16.54 18.77 9.45
C ALA A 23 17.39 19.66 8.50
N PRO A 24 18.53 20.22 8.96
CA PRO A 24 19.36 21.10 8.15
C PRO A 24 19.87 20.39 6.88
N ALA A 25 19.92 21.13 5.77
CA ALA A 25 20.29 20.60 4.44
C ALA A 25 21.67 19.91 4.39
N SER A 26 22.55 20.17 5.36
CA SER A 26 23.87 19.55 5.51
C SER A 26 23.83 18.08 5.92
N THR A 27 22.69 17.55 6.38
CA THR A 27 22.54 16.13 6.76
C THR A 27 21.96 15.26 5.63
N ARG A 28 21.70 15.84 4.44
CA ARG A 28 21.12 15.12 3.28
C ARG A 28 22.07 14.14 2.59
N ARG A 29 23.37 14.18 2.90
CA ARG A 29 24.31 13.13 2.52
C ARG A 29 24.42 12.16 3.70
N GLN A 30 24.21 10.86 3.47
CA GLN A 30 24.46 9.74 4.40
C GLN A 30 23.35 9.35 5.39
N ARG A 31 22.21 8.86 4.91
CA ARG A 31 21.56 7.73 5.60
C ARG A 31 21.49 6.55 4.64
N GLU A 32 22.55 5.76 4.67
CA GLU A 32 22.65 4.51 3.91
C GLU A 32 21.73 3.42 4.48
N PHE A 33 21.12 3.64 5.64
CA PHE A 33 20.23 2.69 6.29
C PHE A 33 19.03 3.44 6.88
N VAL A 34 17.82 3.06 6.46
CA VAL A 34 16.56 3.58 6.98
C VAL A 34 15.70 2.37 7.34
N THR A 35 15.29 2.27 8.60
CA THR A 35 14.45 1.15 9.04
C THR A 35 12.96 1.44 8.82
N LEU A 36 12.15 0.39 8.72
CA LEU A 36 10.70 0.55 8.62
C LEU A 36 10.11 1.28 9.84
N SER A 37 10.66 1.09 11.04
CA SER A 37 10.24 1.78 12.25
C SER A 37 10.32 3.31 12.16
N GLU A 38 11.24 3.83 11.33
CA GLU A 38 11.46 5.28 11.15
C GLU A 38 10.46 5.93 10.19
N ILE A 39 9.83 5.13 9.32
CA ILE A 39 9.04 5.64 8.18
C ILE A 39 7.61 5.08 8.14
N MET A 40 7.30 4.06 8.94
CA MET A 40 5.98 3.45 8.96
C MET A 40 4.92 4.43 9.45
N ASN A 41 3.71 4.28 8.91
CA ASN A 41 2.53 4.98 9.38
C ASN A 41 1.90 4.23 10.56
N ALA A 42 1.69 4.95 11.67
CA ALA A 42 1.05 4.44 12.88
C ALA A 42 0.22 5.56 13.56
N PRO A 43 -0.91 5.23 14.24
CA PRO A 43 -1.48 3.91 14.43
C PRO A 43 -2.15 3.36 13.15
N VAL A 44 -2.18 2.04 13.00
CA VAL A 44 -2.79 1.37 11.84
C VAL A 44 -4.30 1.40 11.96
N VAL A 45 -4.97 1.81 10.87
CA VAL A 45 -6.42 1.71 10.76
C VAL A 45 -6.79 0.26 10.39
N THR A 46 -7.63 -0.36 11.21
CA THR A 46 -8.02 -1.77 11.06
C THR A 46 -9.53 -1.97 11.01
N LEU A 47 -9.97 -3.07 10.40
CA LEU A 47 -11.33 -3.60 10.46
C LEU A 47 -11.29 -5.12 10.65
N ARG A 48 -12.42 -5.72 10.97
CA ARG A 48 -12.55 -7.17 11.07
C ARG A 48 -12.86 -7.80 9.71
N ASP A 49 -12.51 -9.07 9.57
CA ASP A 49 -12.79 -9.88 8.38
C ASP A 49 -14.31 -10.06 8.13
N ASP A 50 -15.11 -10.07 9.19
CA ASP A 50 -16.58 -10.13 9.15
C ASP A 50 -17.29 -8.78 8.99
N ASP A 51 -16.55 -7.65 8.95
CA ASP A 51 -17.13 -6.34 8.62
C ASP A 51 -17.54 -6.25 7.14
N MET A 52 -18.40 -5.28 6.81
CA MET A 52 -18.84 -5.05 5.43
C MET A 52 -17.88 -4.17 4.64
N VAL A 53 -17.78 -4.42 3.33
CA VAL A 53 -16.96 -3.63 2.40
C VAL A 53 -17.35 -2.15 2.40
N GLY A 54 -18.63 -1.83 2.55
CA GLY A 54 -19.11 -0.45 2.67
C GLY A 54 -18.55 0.29 3.89
N GLU A 55 -18.36 -0.41 5.01
CA GLU A 55 -17.74 0.17 6.21
C GLU A 55 -16.24 0.45 5.98
N ALA A 56 -15.56 -0.43 5.23
CA ALA A 56 -14.18 -0.16 4.79
C ALA A 56 -14.08 1.09 3.91
N ALA A 57 -14.97 1.25 2.92
CA ALA A 57 -14.99 2.43 2.07
C ALA A 57 -15.23 3.73 2.87
N LYS A 58 -16.20 3.72 3.81
CA LYS A 58 -16.43 4.85 4.72
C LYS A 58 -15.18 5.18 5.53
N LYS A 59 -14.53 4.18 6.09
CA LYS A 59 -13.34 4.35 6.93
C LYS A 59 -12.14 4.86 6.12
N MET A 60 -11.94 4.33 4.92
CA MET A 60 -10.93 4.83 3.96
C MET A 60 -11.14 6.31 3.66
N SER A 61 -12.37 6.70 3.34
CA SER A 61 -12.73 8.10 3.07
C SER A 61 -12.51 9.01 4.29
N ALA A 62 -13.00 8.62 5.46
CA ALA A 62 -12.90 9.40 6.69
C ALA A 62 -11.45 9.63 7.14
N HIS A 63 -10.60 8.62 6.95
CA HIS A 63 -9.18 8.68 7.33
C HIS A 63 -8.25 9.13 6.18
N ARG A 64 -8.78 9.33 4.96
CA ARG A 64 -8.01 9.65 3.74
C ARG A 64 -6.89 8.63 3.48
N ILE A 65 -7.22 7.35 3.58
CA ILE A 65 -6.29 6.22 3.36
C ILE A 65 -6.82 5.30 2.27
N GLY A 66 -5.93 4.74 1.46
CA GLY A 66 -6.29 3.82 0.38
C GLY A 66 -6.24 2.32 0.74
N SER A 67 -6.00 1.99 2.01
CA SER A 67 -5.92 0.60 2.47
C SER A 67 -6.17 0.46 3.97
N ILE A 68 -6.69 -0.69 4.38
CA ILE A 68 -6.97 -1.06 5.77
C ILE A 68 -6.42 -2.46 6.03
N ILE A 69 -5.76 -2.65 7.18
CA ILE A 69 -5.32 -3.98 7.62
C ILE A 69 -6.51 -4.70 8.27
N ILE A 70 -6.72 -5.96 7.89
CA ILE A 70 -7.85 -6.75 8.33
C ILE A 70 -7.42 -7.70 9.44
N LEU A 71 -8.18 -7.69 10.53
CA LEU A 71 -7.99 -8.57 11.68
C LEU A 71 -9.04 -9.67 11.68
N ASN A 72 -8.68 -10.87 12.15
CA ASN A 72 -9.66 -11.91 12.41
C ASN A 72 -10.33 -11.77 13.80
N GLY A 73 -11.26 -12.67 14.12
CA GLY A 73 -11.93 -12.72 15.43
C GLY A 73 -10.98 -12.81 16.64
N SER A 74 -9.75 -13.32 16.46
CA SER A 74 -8.70 -13.39 17.48
C SER A 74 -7.80 -12.15 17.52
N HIS A 75 -8.17 -11.07 16.83
CA HIS A 75 -7.43 -9.81 16.70
C HIS A 75 -6.04 -9.98 16.05
N LYS A 76 -5.83 -11.06 15.29
CA LYS A 76 -4.60 -11.25 14.53
C LYS A 76 -4.74 -10.61 13.15
N PRO A 77 -3.70 -9.92 12.64
CA PRO A 77 -3.71 -9.41 11.27
C PRO A 77 -3.68 -10.58 10.29
N VAL A 78 -4.66 -10.65 9.40
CA VAL A 78 -4.83 -11.77 8.45
C VAL A 78 -4.76 -11.33 6.99
N GLY A 79 -5.04 -10.06 6.69
CA GLY A 79 -5.06 -9.58 5.32
C GLY A 79 -5.04 -8.06 5.22
N ILE A 80 -5.20 -7.59 4.00
CA ILE A 80 -5.30 -6.16 3.66
C ILE A 80 -6.41 -5.98 2.64
N LEU A 81 -7.17 -4.90 2.80
CA LEU A 81 -8.14 -4.44 1.82
C LEU A 81 -7.73 -3.07 1.28
N THR A 82 -7.78 -2.90 -0.03
CA THR A 82 -7.43 -1.64 -0.71
C THR A 82 -8.60 -1.08 -1.52
N GLU A 83 -8.55 0.20 -1.88
CA GLU A 83 -9.56 0.82 -2.76
C GLU A 83 -9.73 0.04 -4.07
N ARG A 84 -8.63 -0.47 -4.63
CA ARG A 84 -8.64 -1.31 -5.83
C ARG A 84 -9.44 -2.59 -5.64
N ASP A 85 -9.30 -3.26 -4.50
CA ASP A 85 -10.05 -4.48 -4.21
C ASP A 85 -11.56 -4.18 -4.16
N ILE A 86 -11.95 -3.06 -3.55
CA ILE A 86 -13.36 -2.61 -3.52
C ILE A 86 -13.89 -2.39 -4.94
N VAL A 87 -13.14 -1.66 -5.78
CA VAL A 87 -13.55 -1.38 -7.16
C VAL A 87 -13.62 -2.66 -7.99
N THR A 88 -12.58 -3.48 -7.98
CA THR A 88 -12.41 -4.60 -8.91
C THR A 88 -13.12 -5.89 -8.47
N ARG A 89 -13.22 -6.16 -7.16
CA ARG A 89 -13.75 -7.41 -6.60
C ARG A 89 -15.13 -7.27 -5.96
N CYS A 90 -15.61 -6.05 -5.74
CA CYS A 90 -16.97 -5.78 -5.27
C CYS A 90 -17.81 -5.05 -6.33
N VAL A 91 -17.47 -3.79 -6.62
CA VAL A 91 -18.31 -2.91 -7.45
C VAL A 91 -18.38 -3.40 -8.89
N ALA A 92 -17.24 -3.69 -9.52
CA ALA A 92 -17.19 -4.19 -10.89
C ALA A 92 -17.85 -5.57 -11.06
N GLN A 93 -17.98 -6.34 -9.97
CA GLN A 93 -18.67 -7.62 -9.95
C GLN A 93 -20.18 -7.48 -9.68
N GLY A 94 -20.71 -6.26 -9.59
CA GLY A 94 -22.12 -6.00 -9.29
C GLY A 94 -22.54 -6.37 -7.86
N ARG A 95 -21.59 -6.57 -6.94
CA ARG A 95 -21.86 -6.93 -5.55
C ARG A 95 -22.22 -5.69 -4.74
N ASP A 96 -23.19 -5.83 -3.84
CA ASP A 96 -23.57 -4.78 -2.89
C ASP A 96 -22.49 -4.66 -1.79
N PRO A 97 -21.79 -3.51 -1.65
CA PRO A 97 -20.77 -3.32 -0.61
C PRO A 97 -21.33 -3.43 0.82
N TRP A 98 -22.64 -3.22 1.00
CA TRP A 98 -23.31 -3.30 2.31
C TRP A 98 -23.75 -4.71 2.69
N LYS A 99 -23.58 -5.68 1.79
CA LYS A 99 -23.91 -7.11 2.01
C LYS A 99 -22.73 -8.04 1.75
N THR A 100 -21.63 -7.49 1.27
CA THR A 100 -20.39 -8.22 1.00
C THR A 100 -19.46 -8.04 2.18
N LYS A 101 -18.98 -9.14 2.75
CA LYS A 101 -17.97 -9.10 3.80
C LYS A 101 -16.57 -8.85 3.25
N ILE A 102 -15.73 -8.24 4.07
CA ILE A 102 -14.34 -7.96 3.73
C ILE A 102 -13.56 -9.26 3.43
N GLU A 103 -13.79 -10.32 4.20
CA GLU A 103 -13.12 -11.63 4.02
C GLU A 103 -13.26 -12.18 2.59
N GLU A 104 -14.34 -11.84 1.90
CA GLU A 104 -14.64 -12.33 0.55
C GLU A 104 -13.85 -11.63 -0.56
N ILE A 105 -13.22 -10.49 -0.27
CA ILE A 105 -12.50 -9.69 -1.27
C ILE A 105 -11.11 -9.23 -0.87
N MET A 106 -10.76 -9.29 0.43
CA MET A 106 -9.44 -8.89 0.90
C MET A 106 -8.33 -9.77 0.32
N SER A 107 -7.11 -9.25 0.29
CA SER A 107 -5.94 -10.06 -0.04
C SER A 107 -5.34 -10.65 1.24
N HIS A 108 -5.07 -11.96 1.23
CA HIS A 108 -4.54 -12.71 2.37
C HIS A 108 -3.58 -13.83 1.90
N PRO A 109 -2.58 -14.25 2.72
CA PRO A 109 -2.24 -13.72 4.04
C PRO A 109 -1.63 -12.31 3.98
N LEU A 110 -1.68 -11.57 5.08
CA LEU A 110 -0.99 -10.28 5.18
C LEU A 110 0.52 -10.49 4.98
N ILE A 111 1.10 -9.80 4.01
CA ILE A 111 2.55 -9.73 3.85
C ILE A 111 3.08 -8.61 4.75
N SER A 112 4.03 -8.97 5.62
CA SER A 112 4.65 -8.06 6.58
C SER A 112 6.16 -8.20 6.62
N ALA A 113 6.80 -7.20 7.21
CA ALA A 113 8.22 -7.22 7.55
C ALA A 113 8.45 -6.69 8.97
N ASP A 114 9.54 -7.12 9.60
CA ASP A 114 9.93 -6.65 10.92
C ASP A 114 10.26 -5.15 10.88
N GLU A 115 9.99 -4.43 11.96
CA GLU A 115 10.22 -2.99 12.04
C GLU A 115 11.68 -2.56 11.86
N GLY A 116 12.64 -3.45 12.17
CA GLY A 116 14.06 -3.23 11.96
C GLY A 116 14.50 -3.48 10.52
N THR A 117 13.60 -3.93 9.65
CA THR A 117 13.89 -4.19 8.24
C THR A 117 14.34 -2.91 7.55
N ASP A 118 15.43 -3.02 6.78
CA ASP A 118 15.90 -1.94 5.92
C ASP A 118 14.88 -1.64 4.80
N ALA A 119 14.63 -0.36 4.57
CA ALA A 119 13.64 0.11 3.60
C ALA A 119 13.94 -0.35 2.16
N ARG A 120 15.20 -0.58 1.75
CA ARG A 120 15.51 -1.16 0.43
C ARG A 120 15.09 -2.62 0.36
N LYS A 121 15.34 -3.39 1.43
CA LYS A 121 14.88 -4.78 1.52
C LYS A 121 13.35 -4.86 1.50
N ALA A 122 12.68 -3.95 2.18
CA ALA A 122 11.22 -3.84 2.13
C ALA A 122 10.71 -3.49 0.72
N PHE A 123 11.41 -2.58 0.02
CA PHE A 123 11.13 -2.23 -1.36
C PHE A 123 11.31 -3.43 -2.33
N ASP A 124 12.40 -4.17 -2.19
CA ASP A 124 12.63 -5.40 -2.98
C ASP A 124 11.55 -6.46 -2.69
N LEU A 125 11.13 -6.61 -1.43
CA LEU A 125 10.05 -7.51 -1.06
C LEU A 125 8.72 -7.10 -1.72
N MET A 126 8.39 -5.80 -1.71
CA MET A 126 7.22 -5.25 -2.40
C MET A 126 7.24 -5.59 -3.90
N ARG A 127 8.38 -5.36 -4.58
CA ARG A 127 8.54 -5.70 -6.00
C ARG A 127 8.40 -7.20 -6.27
N LEU A 128 9.10 -8.03 -5.50
CA LEU A 128 9.07 -9.48 -5.64
C LEU A 128 7.66 -10.03 -5.47
N ARG A 129 6.90 -9.48 -4.53
CA ARG A 129 5.52 -9.89 -4.24
C ARG A 129 4.48 -9.15 -5.06
N LYS A 130 4.88 -8.20 -5.91
CA LYS A 130 3.99 -7.32 -6.70
C LYS A 130 2.93 -6.62 -5.84
N ILE A 131 3.33 -6.15 -4.66
CA ILE A 131 2.48 -5.41 -3.72
C ILE A 131 3.09 -4.04 -3.45
N ARG A 132 2.25 -3.05 -3.16
CA ARG A 132 2.71 -1.67 -2.88
C ARG A 132 2.68 -1.31 -1.39
N ARG A 133 2.35 -2.25 -0.51
CA ARG A 133 2.17 -2.03 0.93
C ARG A 133 2.60 -3.26 1.73
N LEU A 134 3.17 -3.02 2.90
CA LEU A 134 3.56 -4.05 3.87
C LEU A 134 2.99 -3.70 5.25
N GLY A 135 2.50 -4.71 5.96
CA GLY A 135 2.35 -4.60 7.41
C GLY A 135 3.73 -4.53 8.06
N VAL A 136 3.87 -3.74 9.12
CA VAL A 136 5.11 -3.68 9.91
C VAL A 136 4.85 -4.32 11.26
N THR A 137 5.70 -5.27 11.63
CA THR A 137 5.56 -6.07 12.85
C THR A 137 6.72 -5.86 13.82
N ARG A 138 6.43 -5.97 15.12
CA ARG A 138 7.41 -6.08 16.21
C ARG A 138 6.94 -7.22 17.12
N ASP A 139 7.77 -8.23 17.35
CA ASP A 139 7.41 -9.41 18.15
C ASP A 139 6.05 -10.03 17.72
N ASP A 140 5.88 -10.24 16.41
CA ASP A 140 4.64 -10.75 15.77
C ASP A 140 3.39 -9.86 15.94
N LYS A 141 3.53 -8.66 16.50
CA LYS A 141 2.44 -7.69 16.64
C LYS A 141 2.53 -6.65 15.55
N LEU A 142 1.39 -6.36 14.93
CA LEU A 142 1.28 -5.26 13.98
C LEU A 142 1.50 -3.92 14.70
N VAL A 143 2.54 -3.19 14.29
CA VAL A 143 2.92 -1.88 14.85
C VAL A 143 2.79 -0.75 13.84
N GLY A 144 2.71 -1.05 12.55
CA GLY A 144 2.59 -0.04 11.50
C GLY A 144 2.19 -0.61 10.15
N ILE A 145 2.10 0.28 9.16
CA ILE A 145 1.98 -0.04 7.75
C ILE A 145 2.94 0.87 6.97
N VAL A 146 3.57 0.36 5.94
CA VAL A 146 4.42 1.14 5.04
C VAL A 146 3.99 0.90 3.60
N SER A 147 3.95 1.96 2.80
CA SER A 147 3.68 1.92 1.37
C SER A 147 4.95 2.17 0.56
N GLU A 148 4.93 1.75 -0.70
CA GLU A 148 5.99 2.04 -1.66
C GLU A 148 6.29 3.54 -1.76
N ARG A 149 5.24 4.36 -1.67
CA ARG A 149 5.36 5.82 -1.63
C ARG A 149 6.15 6.31 -0.42
N ASP A 150 5.88 5.76 0.77
CA ASP A 150 6.62 6.12 1.98
C ASP A 150 8.11 5.80 1.84
N LEU A 151 8.44 4.66 1.21
CA LEU A 151 9.82 4.25 0.92
C LEU A 151 10.52 5.23 -0.04
N LEU A 152 9.83 5.60 -1.12
CA LEU A 152 10.32 6.56 -2.11
C LEU A 152 10.55 7.96 -1.53
N GLU A 153 9.63 8.44 -0.70
CA GLU A 153 9.75 9.75 -0.04
C GLU A 153 10.91 9.78 0.97
N ALA A 154 11.15 8.67 1.67
CA ALA A 154 12.21 8.56 2.67
C ALA A 154 13.60 8.31 2.07
N MET A 155 13.68 7.70 0.89
CA MET A 155 14.93 7.31 0.25
C MET A 155 14.96 7.73 -1.23
N PRO A 156 15.30 8.99 -1.55
CA PRO A 156 15.37 9.46 -2.93
C PRO A 156 16.30 8.61 -3.83
N GLY A 157 17.39 8.09 -3.25
CA GLY A 157 18.34 7.21 -3.96
C GLY A 157 17.81 5.83 -4.32
N ILE A 158 16.68 5.38 -3.76
CA ILE A 158 16.02 4.14 -4.21
C ILE A 158 15.58 4.28 -5.67
N TYR A 159 15.19 5.48 -6.11
CA TYR A 159 14.78 5.73 -7.49
C TYR A 159 15.92 5.49 -8.48
N GLU A 160 17.15 5.88 -8.12
CA GLU A 160 18.35 5.66 -8.92
C GLU A 160 18.63 4.15 -9.09
N VAL A 161 18.54 3.38 -7.99
CA VAL A 161 18.68 1.91 -8.01
C VAL A 161 17.61 1.26 -8.88
N MET A 162 16.36 1.73 -8.83
CA MET A 162 15.29 1.21 -9.70
C MET A 162 15.62 1.40 -11.18
N VAL A 163 16.08 2.59 -11.55
CA VAL A 163 16.42 2.94 -12.94
C VAL A 163 17.65 2.16 -13.41
N GLU A 164 18.67 2.00 -12.59
CA GLU A 164 19.87 1.24 -12.93
C GLU A 164 19.58 -0.26 -13.11
N LYS A 165 18.83 -0.86 -12.18
CA LYS A 165 18.49 -2.29 -12.25
C LYS A 165 17.61 -2.59 -13.47
N ALA A 166 16.67 -1.71 -13.78
CA ALA A 166 15.84 -1.76 -14.98
C ALA A 166 16.69 -1.76 -16.28
N LYS A 167 17.66 -0.84 -16.38
CA LYS A 167 18.60 -0.78 -17.52
C LYS A 167 19.40 -2.07 -17.70
N ILE A 168 19.85 -2.71 -16.62
CA ILE A 168 20.63 -3.96 -16.67
C ILE A 168 19.77 -5.14 -17.11
N GLU A 169 18.56 -5.25 -16.57
CA GLU A 169 17.63 -6.34 -16.88
C GLU A 169 16.96 -6.15 -18.25
N ASN A 170 17.25 -5.06 -18.96
CA ASN A 170 16.59 -4.64 -20.20
C ASN A 170 15.05 -4.57 -20.04
N VAL A 171 14.61 -4.30 -18.81
CA VAL A 171 13.23 -4.13 -18.40
C VAL A 171 13.02 -2.63 -18.23
N GLU A 172 11.99 -2.03 -18.82
CA GLU A 172 11.70 -0.63 -18.52
C GLU A 172 11.42 -0.45 -17.02
N PRO A 173 11.97 0.60 -16.38
CA PRO A 173 11.76 0.80 -14.95
C PRO A 173 10.27 0.79 -14.62
N THR A 174 9.89 0.05 -13.57
CA THR A 174 8.49 -0.11 -13.16
C THR A 174 7.83 1.19 -12.69
N THR A 175 8.52 2.33 -12.79
CA THR A 175 8.04 3.67 -12.52
C THR A 175 7.45 4.36 -13.75
N ASN A 176 7.56 3.78 -14.96
CA ASN A 176 6.86 4.27 -16.16
C ASN A 176 5.45 3.69 -16.32
N TYR A 177 4.97 2.97 -15.31
CA TYR A 177 3.59 2.49 -15.31
C TYR A 177 2.67 3.57 -14.76
N TYR A 178 1.77 4.02 -15.60
CA TYR A 178 0.70 4.92 -15.18
C TYR A 178 -0.48 4.09 -14.67
N ASP A 179 -1.17 4.63 -13.68
CA ASP A 179 -2.44 4.11 -13.20
C ASP A 179 -3.56 4.82 -13.99
N GLY A 180 -4.43 4.08 -14.67
CA GLY A 180 -5.46 4.67 -15.52
C GLY A 180 -6.28 3.64 -16.28
N PHE A 181 -7.01 4.08 -17.30
CA PHE A 181 -7.72 3.20 -18.21
C PHE A 181 -6.87 2.91 -19.45
N CYS A 182 -6.87 1.65 -19.88
CA CYS A 182 -6.28 1.26 -21.15
C CYS A 182 -7.10 1.83 -22.31
N ASP A 183 -6.44 2.47 -23.26
CA ASP A 183 -7.04 3.05 -24.46
C ASP A 183 -7.52 1.98 -25.47
N GLU A 184 -7.21 0.70 -25.23
CA GLU A 184 -7.61 -0.41 -26.08
C GLU A 184 -8.80 -1.18 -25.50
N CYS A 185 -8.65 -1.79 -24.33
CA CYS A 185 -9.73 -2.58 -23.71
C CYS A 185 -10.64 -1.77 -22.79
N GLY A 186 -10.29 -0.51 -22.49
CA GLY A 186 -11.02 0.32 -21.53
C GLY A 186 -10.90 -0.16 -20.08
N GLN A 187 -10.11 -1.20 -19.80
CA GLN A 187 -9.94 -1.71 -18.44
C GLN A 187 -8.95 -0.86 -17.67
N TRP A 188 -9.26 -0.64 -16.40
CA TRP A 188 -8.35 0.03 -15.50
C TRP A 188 -7.15 -0.87 -15.21
N SER A 189 -5.94 -0.32 -15.35
CA SER A 189 -4.69 -1.00 -15.05
C SER A 189 -3.78 -0.06 -14.28
N ASP A 190 -3.07 -0.63 -13.31
CA ASP A 190 -2.01 0.04 -12.56
C ASP A 190 -0.62 -0.21 -13.16
N ARG A 191 -0.63 -0.77 -14.38
CA ARG A 191 0.52 -1.21 -15.17
C ARG A 191 0.33 -0.79 -16.62
N LEU A 192 -0.19 0.42 -16.87
CA LEU A 192 -0.30 0.98 -18.22
C LEU A 192 1.04 1.49 -18.71
N ARG A 193 1.36 1.23 -19.98
CA ARG A 193 2.54 1.77 -20.66
C ARG A 193 2.07 2.66 -21.80
N GLU A 194 2.69 3.82 -21.93
CA GLU A 194 2.45 4.72 -23.05
C GLU A 194 3.22 4.22 -24.28
N ILE A 195 2.51 3.99 -25.39
CA ILE A 195 3.07 3.59 -26.68
C ILE A 195 2.42 4.49 -27.73
N ASP A 196 3.22 5.30 -28.42
CA ASP A 196 2.77 6.28 -29.40
C ASP A 196 1.63 7.21 -28.91
N GLY A 197 1.73 7.64 -27.63
CA GLY A 197 0.75 8.54 -27.02
C GLY A 197 -0.55 7.87 -26.56
N ARG A 198 -0.63 6.53 -26.58
CA ARG A 198 -1.77 5.75 -26.08
C ARG A 198 -1.35 4.80 -24.96
N MET A 199 -2.27 4.55 -24.04
CA MET A 199 -2.04 3.81 -22.81
C MET A 199 -2.51 2.37 -22.93
N TYR A 200 -1.61 1.40 -22.80
CA TYR A 200 -1.95 -0.02 -22.97
C TYR A 200 -1.74 -0.80 -21.68
N CYS A 201 -2.70 -1.66 -21.28
CA CYS A 201 -2.53 -2.60 -20.16
C CYS A 201 -1.63 -3.78 -20.54
N GLU A 202 -1.22 -4.57 -19.55
CA GLU A 202 -0.33 -5.72 -19.79
C GLU A 202 -0.89 -6.75 -20.78
N ASP A 203 -2.20 -7.00 -20.73
CA ASP A 203 -2.85 -8.00 -21.58
C ASP A 203 -2.92 -7.49 -23.03
N CYS A 204 -3.37 -6.25 -23.24
CA CYS A 204 -3.44 -5.67 -24.58
C CYS A 204 -2.06 -5.49 -25.23
N ARG A 205 -1.01 -5.26 -24.44
CA ARG A 205 0.36 -5.24 -24.96
C ARG A 205 0.81 -6.63 -25.40
N ALA A 206 0.55 -7.65 -24.59
CA ALA A 206 0.89 -9.04 -24.93
C ALA A 206 0.17 -9.51 -26.19
N ASP A 207 -1.12 -9.18 -26.33
CA ASP A 207 -1.93 -9.54 -27.50
C ASP A 207 -1.50 -8.79 -28.77
N ALA A 208 -1.03 -7.54 -28.65
CA ALA A 208 -0.57 -6.72 -29.75
C ALA A 208 0.91 -6.89 -30.11
N GLY A 209 1.69 -7.62 -29.29
CA GLY A 209 3.14 -7.78 -29.46
C GLY A 209 3.94 -6.50 -29.15
N LEU A 210 3.47 -5.69 -28.20
CA LEU A 210 4.00 -4.37 -27.82
C LEU A 210 4.76 -4.36 -26.48
#